data_AF-A0A4U1FJX9-F1
#
_entry.id   AF-A0A4U1FJX9-F1
#
_cell.length_a   1.000
_cell.length_b   1.000
_cell.length_c   1.000
_cell.angle_alpha   90.00
_cell.angle_beta   90.00
_cell.angle_gamma   90.00
#
_symmetry.space_group_name_H-M   'P 1'
#
loop_
_entity.id
_entity.type
_entity.pdbx_description
1 polymer ?
#
loop_
_entity_poly.entity_id
_entity_poly.type
_entity_poly.pdbx_seq_one_letter_code
_entity_poly.pdbx_strand_id
1 'polypeptide(L)'
;MGDVSSGMSSSIMQLYLKQVLEAFFHTQSSVRHFALNVIALTLNQGLIHPVQCVPYLIAMGTDPEPAMRNKADQQLVEIDKKYAGFI
;
A
#
# COMPACT_ATOMS: atom_id res chain seq x y z
N MET A 1 -23.03 8.60 -13.27
CA MET A 1 -21.79 9.09 -13.92
C MET A 1 -20.55 8.95 -13.01
N GLY A 2 -20.52 7.97 -12.09
CA GLY A 2 -19.42 7.75 -11.13
C GLY A 2 -18.54 6.52 -11.42
N ASP A 3 -18.99 5.60 -12.29
CA ASP A 3 -18.33 4.30 -12.48
C ASP A 3 -17.18 4.28 -13.50
N VAL A 4 -17.08 5.26 -14.39
CA VAL A 4 -16.03 5.26 -15.43
C VAL A 4 -14.68 5.62 -14.82
N SER A 5 -14.65 6.56 -13.87
CA SER A 5 -13.40 7.01 -13.23
C SER A 5 -12.84 5.98 -12.23
N SER A 6 -13.73 5.31 -11.48
CA SER A 6 -13.35 4.25 -10.54
C SER A 6 -12.82 3.01 -11.26
N GLY A 7 -13.45 2.61 -12.38
CA GLY A 7 -13.00 1.49 -13.22
C GLY A 7 -11.62 1.71 -13.84
N MET A 8 -11.33 2.92 -14.32
CA MET A 8 -10.00 3.25 -14.84
C MET A 8 -8.92 3.27 -13.74
N SER A 9 -9.24 3.84 -12.57
CA SER A 9 -8.31 3.88 -11.42
C SER A 9 -7.93 2.49 -10.94
N SER A 10 -8.90 1.57 -10.85
CA SER A 10 -8.65 0.17 -10.49
C SER A 10 -7.75 -0.53 -11.51
N SER A 11 -7.99 -0.32 -12.80
CA SER A 11 -7.23 -0.96 -13.88
C SER A 11 -5.77 -0.49 -13.90
N ILE A 12 -5.54 0.82 -13.73
CA ILE A 12 -4.20 1.40 -13.62
C ILE A 12 -3.46 0.80 -12.42
N MET A 13 -4.13 0.71 -11.27
CA MET A 13 -3.49 0.21 -10.08
C MET A 13 -3.15 -1.27 -10.18
N GLN A 14 -4.05 -2.09 -10.73
CA GLN A 14 -3.76 -3.51 -10.99
C GLN A 14 -2.57 -3.69 -11.94
N LEU A 15 -2.41 -2.81 -12.94
CA LEU A 15 -1.31 -2.84 -13.89
C LEU A 15 0.04 -2.46 -13.25
N TYR A 16 0.04 -1.46 -12.35
CA TYR A 16 1.27 -0.88 -11.78
C TYR A 16 1.57 -1.26 -10.33
N LEU A 17 0.73 -2.10 -9.70
CA LEU A 17 0.86 -2.45 -8.28
C LEU A 17 2.26 -2.97 -7.94
N LYS A 18 2.82 -3.84 -8.79
CA LYS A 18 4.16 -4.40 -8.57
C LYS A 18 5.23 -3.31 -8.52
N GLN A 19 5.22 -2.39 -9.46
CA GLN A 19 6.20 -1.30 -9.56
C GLN A 19 6.07 -0.33 -8.39
N VAL A 20 4.85 -0.06 -7.92
CA VAL A 20 4.61 0.75 -6.73
C VAL A 20 5.15 0.04 -5.47
N LEU A 21 4.94 -1.26 -5.34
CA LEU A 21 5.47 -2.04 -4.22
C LEU A 21 6.99 -2.13 -4.24
N GLU A 22 7.60 -2.33 -5.41
CA GLU A 22 9.06 -2.31 -5.58
C GLU A 22 9.69 -0.95 -5.19
N ALA A 23 8.94 0.15 -5.35
CA ALA A 23 9.38 1.48 -4.93
C ALA A 23 9.54 1.64 -3.41
N PHE A 24 9.07 0.69 -2.60
CA PHE A 24 9.34 0.65 -1.15
C PHE A 24 10.82 0.45 -0.84
N PHE A 25 11.62 -0.04 -1.78
CA PHE A 25 13.05 -0.29 -1.59
C PHE A 25 13.92 0.79 -2.24
N HIS A 26 13.32 1.89 -2.69
CA HIS A 26 14.04 2.97 -3.36
C HIS A 26 14.95 3.72 -2.38
N THR A 27 16.13 4.14 -2.85
CA THR A 27 17.14 4.83 -2.03
C THR A 27 16.64 6.17 -1.49
N GLN A 28 15.90 6.92 -2.31
CA GLN A 28 15.25 8.17 -1.92
C GLN A 28 14.03 7.94 -1.02
N SER A 29 14.04 8.54 0.18
CA SER A 29 12.95 8.43 1.16
C SER A 29 11.63 9.01 0.66
N SER A 30 11.67 10.08 -0.15
CA SER A 30 10.49 10.68 -0.78
C SER A 30 9.73 9.68 -1.65
N VAL A 31 10.44 8.87 -2.44
CA VAL A 31 9.85 7.85 -3.32
C VAL A 31 9.15 6.77 -2.49
N ARG A 32 9.82 6.25 -1.45
CA ARG A 32 9.24 5.26 -0.53
C ARG A 32 7.99 5.81 0.16
N HIS A 33 8.05 7.06 0.61
CA HIS A 33 6.93 7.74 1.26
C HIS A 33 5.71 7.85 0.34
N PHE A 34 5.91 8.30 -0.90
CA PHE A 34 4.80 8.40 -1.86
C PHE A 34 4.27 7.03 -2.28
N ALA A 35 5.12 6.03 -2.43
CA ALA A 35 4.69 4.66 -2.70
C ALA A 35 3.79 4.13 -1.56
N LEU A 36 4.18 4.31 -0.31
CA LEU A 36 3.38 3.92 0.85
C LEU A 36 2.03 4.66 0.88
N ASN A 37 2.01 5.95 0.51
CA ASN A 37 0.76 6.73 0.41
C ASN A 37 -0.18 6.17 -0.65
N VAL A 38 0.34 5.81 -1.83
CA VAL A 38 -0.47 5.19 -2.90
C VAL A 38 -1.07 3.88 -2.40
N ILE A 39 -0.26 2.98 -1.84
CA ILE A 39 -0.74 1.70 -1.31
C ILE A 39 -1.82 1.89 -0.23
N ALA A 40 -1.59 2.80 0.73
CA ALA A 40 -2.57 3.08 1.78
C ALA A 40 -3.91 3.58 1.22
N LEU A 41 -3.88 4.50 0.25
CA LEU A 41 -5.10 5.00 -0.40
C LEU A 41 -5.83 3.90 -1.16
N THR A 42 -5.11 3.07 -1.90
CA THR A 42 -5.68 1.97 -2.68
C THR A 42 -6.33 0.91 -1.78
N LEU A 43 -5.68 0.54 -0.67
CA LEU A 43 -6.22 -0.42 0.30
C LEU A 43 -7.47 0.14 0.99
N ASN A 44 -7.44 1.41 1.40
CA ASN A 44 -8.58 2.07 2.03
C ASN A 44 -9.81 2.13 1.11
N GLN A 45 -9.59 2.36 -0.19
CA GLN A 45 -10.65 2.37 -1.21
C GLN A 45 -11.11 0.96 -1.63
N GLY A 46 -10.42 -0.10 -1.19
CA GLY A 46 -10.74 -1.48 -1.56
C GLY A 46 -10.47 -1.82 -3.02
N LEU A 47 -9.58 -1.08 -3.69
CA LEU A 47 -9.27 -1.27 -5.12
C LEU A 47 -8.31 -2.45 -5.37
N ILE A 48 -7.63 -2.94 -4.33
CA ILE A 48 -6.74 -4.10 -4.39
C ILE A 48 -6.96 -5.00 -3.17
N HIS A 49 -6.67 -6.29 -3.34
CA HIS A 49 -6.61 -7.25 -2.25
C HIS A 49 -5.27 -7.13 -1.49
N PRO A 50 -5.24 -7.15 -0.14
CA PRO A 50 -4.03 -6.85 0.65
C PRO A 50 -2.92 -7.89 0.54
N VAL A 51 -3.18 -9.10 0.04
CA VAL A 51 -2.23 -10.22 0.02
C VAL A 51 -0.86 -9.89 -0.56
N GLN A 52 -0.82 -9.08 -1.62
CA GLN A 52 0.44 -8.70 -2.24
C GLN A 52 1.14 -7.56 -1.50
N CYS A 53 0.41 -6.77 -0.71
CA CYS A 53 0.94 -5.61 0.01
C CYS A 53 1.56 -5.98 1.36
N VAL A 54 1.06 -7.02 2.03
CA VAL A 54 1.50 -7.39 3.40
C VAL A 54 3.01 -7.59 3.53
N PRO A 55 3.69 -8.38 2.67
CA PRO A 55 5.14 -8.56 2.80
C PRO A 55 5.93 -7.25 2.68
N TYR A 56 5.47 -6.34 1.83
CA TYR A 56 6.10 -5.04 1.60
C TYR A 56 5.83 -4.07 2.76
N LEU A 57 4.63 -4.09 3.33
CA LEU A 57 4.30 -3.31 4.52
C LEU A 57 5.12 -3.78 5.74
N ILE A 58 5.30 -5.10 5.92
CA ILE A 58 6.19 -5.65 6.95
C ILE A 58 7.63 -5.17 6.73
N ALA A 59 8.14 -5.21 5.49
CA ALA A 59 9.47 -4.70 5.17
C ALA A 59 9.61 -3.19 5.44
N MET A 60 8.56 -2.38 5.20
CA MET A 60 8.56 -0.96 5.56
C MET A 60 8.59 -0.71 7.07
N GLY A 61 8.19 -1.70 7.88
CA GLY A 61 8.40 -1.68 9.32
C GLY A 61 9.87 -1.57 9.72
N THR A 62 10.82 -1.83 8.80
CA THR A 62 12.25 -1.65 9.04
C THR A 62 12.83 -0.39 8.40
N ASP A 63 12.01 0.51 7.86
CA ASP A 63 12.49 1.75 7.22
C ASP A 63 13.26 2.63 8.22
N PRO A 64 14.38 3.28 7.83
CA PRO A 64 15.08 4.22 8.71
C PRO A 64 14.21 5.37 9.23
N GLU A 65 13.22 5.82 8.46
CA GLU A 65 12.33 6.92 8.83
C GLU A 65 11.19 6.45 9.75
N PRO A 66 11.07 6.97 10.98
CA PRO A 66 10.01 6.58 11.92
C PRO A 66 8.59 6.78 11.38
N ALA A 67 8.38 7.85 10.62
CA ALA A 67 7.08 8.16 10.03
C ALA A 67 6.61 7.06 9.06
N MET A 68 7.55 6.42 8.34
CA MET A 68 7.21 5.32 7.42
C MET A 68 6.87 4.05 8.17
N ARG A 69 7.65 3.69 9.20
CA ARG A 69 7.36 2.52 10.07
C ARG A 69 5.97 2.61 10.71
N ASN A 70 5.69 3.74 11.38
CA ASN A 70 4.42 3.95 12.06
C ASN A 70 3.23 3.84 11.10
N LYS A 71 3.37 4.34 9.88
CA LYS A 71 2.31 4.29 8.87
C LYS A 71 2.13 2.88 8.31
N ALA A 72 3.21 2.13 8.09
CA ALA A 72 3.14 0.74 7.65
C ALA A 72 2.46 -0.15 8.71
N ASP A 73 2.84 -0.01 9.98
CA ASP A 73 2.22 -0.71 11.11
C ASP A 73 0.72 -0.38 11.19
N GLN A 74 0.35 0.89 11.03
CA GLN A 74 -1.05 1.29 10.99
C GLN A 74 -1.81 0.58 9.85
N GLN A 75 -1.21 0.47 8.65
CA GLN A 75 -1.86 -0.26 7.55
C GLN A 75 -2.02 -1.75 7.84
N LEU A 76 -1.03 -2.39 8.46
CA LEU A 76 -1.11 -3.81 8.86
C LEU A 76 -2.25 -4.04 9.87
N VAL A 77 -2.38 -3.16 10.87
CA VAL A 77 -3.48 -3.21 11.85
C VAL A 77 -4.85 -3.04 11.18
N GLU A 78 -4.99 -2.12 10.24
CA GLU A 78 -6.25 -1.93 9.51
C GLU A 78 -6.58 -3.11 8.59
N ILE A 79 -5.57 -3.76 8.00
CA ILE A 79 -5.75 -5.01 7.25
C ILE A 79 -6.27 -6.12 8.17
N ASP A 80 -5.64 -6.35 9.32
CA ASP A 80 -6.06 -7.41 10.24
C ASP A 80 -7.49 -7.19 10.76
N LYS A 81 -7.86 -5.94 11.09
CA LYS A 81 -9.24 -5.60 11.46
C LYS A 81 -10.25 -5.91 10.35
N LYS A 82 -9.90 -5.65 9.09
CA LYS A 82 -10.79 -5.84 7.94
C LYS A 82 -10.83 -7.30 7.48
N TYR A 83 -9.75 -8.03 7.68
CA TYR A 83 -9.54 -9.42 7.28
C TYR A 83 -9.02 -10.21 8.48
N ALA A 84 -9.91 -10.53 9.43
CA ALA A 84 -9.52 -11.19 10.68
C ALA A 84 -8.71 -12.48 10.44
N GLY A 85 -7.52 -12.56 11.02
CA GLY A 85 -6.62 -13.73 10.89
C GLY A 85 -5.82 -13.79 9.59
N PHE A 86 -5.73 -12.67 8.86
CA PHE A 86 -4.98 -12.58 7.61
C PHE A 86 -3.49 -12.27 7.80
N ILE A 87 -3.13 -11.61 8.90
CA ILE A 87 -1.75 -11.20 9.25
C ILE A 87 -1.25 -12.05 10.42
#